data_AF-A0A914PYB8-F1
#
_entry.id   AF-A0A914PYB8-F1
#
_cell.length_a   1.000
_cell.length_b   1.000
_cell.length_c   1.000
_cell.angle_alpha   90.00
_cell.angle_beta   90.00
_cell.angle_gamma   90.00
#
_symmetry.space_group_name_H-M   'P 1'
#
loop_
_entity.id
_entity.type
_entity.pdbx_description
1 polymer ?
#
loop_
_entity_poly.entity_id
_entity_poly.type
_entity_poly.pdbx_seq_one_letter_code
_entity_poly.pdbx_strand_id
1 'polypeptide(L)'
;MEYIYFFSNNLETANVTVDNIQHFYAYLIEIFEDRVQYDCLPDCTQGIAQVCKIMNMPSNNKVLNLGLLYLHIGMFDYNQHTYRDAVNYLNYTSFEDLFRAAMRSWFWQTCNEFGFYATTDSGNSFFGSKIPLKFASFFN
;
A
#
# COMPACT_ATOMS: atom_id res chain seq x y z
N MET A 1 4.07 9.06 -19.55
CA MET A 1 3.45 10.37 -19.26
C MET A 1 1.96 10.26 -19.01
N GLU A 2 1.20 9.39 -19.70
CA GLU A 2 -0.23 9.13 -19.41
C GLU A 2 -0.51 8.68 -17.96
N TYR A 3 0.37 7.87 -17.37
CA TYR A 3 0.20 7.35 -16.00
C TYR A 3 0.11 8.43 -14.91
N ILE A 4 0.78 9.57 -15.08
CA ILE A 4 0.78 10.67 -14.11
C ILE A 4 -0.49 11.53 -14.27
N TYR A 5 -0.97 11.70 -15.50
CA TYR A 5 -2.23 12.40 -15.79
C TYR A 5 -3.46 11.62 -15.28
N PHE A 6 -3.38 10.29 -15.19
CA PHE A 6 -4.45 9.48 -14.59
C PHE A 6 -4.54 9.65 -13.07
N PHE A 7 -3.40 9.78 -12.37
CA PHE A 7 -3.39 10.16 -10.95
C PHE A 7 -4.06 11.51 -10.74
N SER A 8 -3.79 12.52 -11.57
CA SER A 8 -4.37 13.86 -11.38
C SER A 8 -5.88 13.90 -11.65
N ASN A 9 -6.37 13.24 -12.71
CA ASN A 9 -7.76 13.37 -13.13
C ASN A 9 -8.76 12.63 -12.22
N ASN A 10 -8.36 11.53 -11.58
CA ASN A 10 -9.25 10.82 -10.64
C ASN A 10 -9.24 11.43 -9.23
N LEU A 11 -8.16 12.11 -8.83
CA LEU A 11 -8.10 12.79 -7.53
C LEU A 11 -9.06 13.98 -7.44
N GLU A 12 -9.34 14.66 -8.56
CA GLU A 12 -10.23 15.82 -8.60
C GLU A 12 -11.73 15.47 -8.51
N THR A 13 -12.10 14.21 -8.79
CA THR A 13 -13.50 13.74 -8.75
C THR A 13 -13.76 12.67 -7.69
N ALA A 14 -12.72 12.18 -7.02
CA ALA A 14 -12.85 11.19 -5.96
C ALA A 14 -13.60 11.78 -4.75
N ASN A 15 -14.59 11.06 -4.25
CA ASN A 15 -15.18 11.33 -2.94
C ASN A 15 -14.15 10.96 -1.86
N VAL A 16 -13.39 11.95 -1.40
CA VAL A 16 -12.29 11.76 -0.44
C VAL A 16 -12.86 11.57 0.96
N THR A 17 -12.95 10.32 1.41
CA THR A 17 -13.29 9.96 2.80
C THR A 17 -12.02 9.73 3.61
N VAL A 18 -12.12 9.81 4.95
CA VAL A 18 -11.01 9.49 5.86
C VAL A 18 -10.50 8.07 5.61
N ASP A 19 -11.40 7.11 5.42
CA ASP A 19 -11.05 5.71 5.15
C ASP A 19 -10.28 5.55 3.83
N ASN A 20 -10.65 6.30 2.78
CA ASN A 20 -9.92 6.28 1.52
C ASN A 20 -8.52 6.91 1.65
N ILE A 21 -8.38 7.98 2.42
CA ILE A 21 -7.07 8.56 2.73
C ILE A 21 -6.19 7.56 3.51
N GLN A 22 -6.75 6.95 4.55
CA GLN A 22 -6.02 5.98 5.38
C GLN A 22 -5.65 4.73 4.60
N HIS A 23 -6.55 4.24 3.75
CA HIS A 23 -6.28 3.13 2.85
C HIS A 23 -5.19 3.47 1.83
N PHE A 24 -5.22 4.68 1.25
CA PHE A 24 -4.15 5.15 0.38
C PHE A 24 -2.80 5.16 1.11
N TYR A 25 -2.73 5.70 2.33
CA TYR A 25 -1.50 5.64 3.12
C TYR A 25 -1.08 4.21 3.47
N ALA A 26 -2.00 3.31 3.78
CA ALA A 26 -1.70 1.88 3.97
C ALA A 26 -1.03 1.27 2.74
N TYR A 27 -1.56 1.55 1.56
CA TYR A 27 -0.99 1.10 0.30
C TYR A 27 0.39 1.71 0.02
N LEU A 28 0.58 3.01 0.33
CA LEU A 28 1.88 3.68 0.22
C LEU A 28 2.93 3.05 1.13
N ILE A 29 2.53 2.73 2.37
CA ILE A 29 3.41 2.22 3.41
C ILE A 29 3.83 0.78 3.11
N GLU A 30 2.91 -0.05 2.60
CA GLU A 30 3.15 -1.45 2.25
C GLU A 30 4.36 -1.60 1.32
N ILE A 31 4.54 -0.71 0.33
CA ILE A 31 5.73 -0.74 -0.53
C ILE A 31 7.01 -0.72 0.28
N PHE A 32 7.10 0.16 1.27
CA PHE A 32 8.33 0.30 2.05
C PHE A 32 8.50 -0.87 3.02
N GLU A 33 7.40 -1.34 3.62
CA GLU A 33 7.40 -2.52 4.50
C GLU A 33 7.87 -3.77 3.75
N ASP A 34 7.29 -4.04 2.58
CA ASP A 34 7.63 -5.17 1.73
C ASP A 34 9.09 -5.12 1.26
N ARG A 35 9.58 -3.94 0.82
CA ARG A 35 10.98 -3.80 0.40
C ARG A 35 11.99 -3.89 1.54
N VAL A 36 11.59 -3.55 2.78
CA VAL A 36 12.44 -3.77 3.96
C VAL A 36 12.41 -5.23 4.40
N GLN A 37 11.23 -5.87 4.36
CA GLN A 37 11.03 -7.26 4.77
C GLN A 37 11.75 -8.25 3.85
N TYR A 38 11.75 -7.97 2.54
CA TYR A 38 12.34 -8.82 1.51
C TYR A 38 13.48 -8.12 0.76
N ASP A 39 14.30 -7.34 1.47
CA ASP A 39 15.42 -6.64 0.85
C ASP A 39 16.35 -7.62 0.12
N CYS A 40 16.71 -7.28 -1.11
CA CYS A 40 17.53 -8.11 -2.00
C CYS A 40 16.97 -9.51 -2.34
N LEU A 41 15.66 -9.73 -2.25
CA LEU A 41 15.01 -10.97 -2.71
C LEU A 41 14.14 -10.75 -3.97
N PRO A 42 14.25 -11.60 -5.01
CA PRO A 42 15.27 -12.65 -5.20
C PRO A 42 16.66 -12.08 -5.52
N ASP A 43 16.74 -10.79 -5.86
CA ASP A 43 17.96 -10.04 -6.09
C ASP A 43 17.80 -8.58 -5.62
N CYS A 44 18.88 -7.81 -5.65
CA CYS A 44 18.89 -6.42 -5.19
C CYS A 44 18.29 -5.40 -6.17
N THR A 45 17.68 -5.82 -7.29
CA THR A 45 17.16 -4.88 -8.30
C THR A 45 15.96 -4.07 -7.81
N GLN A 46 15.25 -4.57 -6.78
CA GLN A 46 14.13 -3.88 -6.16
C GLN A 46 14.33 -3.68 -4.65
N GLY A 47 15.56 -3.82 -4.15
CA GLY A 47 15.88 -3.64 -2.73
C GLY A 47 15.77 -2.18 -2.27
N ILE A 48 15.93 -1.97 -0.97
CA ILE A 48 15.74 -0.66 -0.31
C ILE A 48 16.68 0.42 -0.87
N ALA A 49 17.88 0.04 -1.33
CA ALA A 49 18.80 0.97 -1.98
C ALA A 49 18.21 1.57 -3.26
N GLN A 50 17.49 0.76 -4.05
CA GLN A 50 16.84 1.21 -5.27
C GLN A 50 15.60 2.06 -4.97
N VAL A 51 14.83 1.72 -3.93
CA VAL A 51 13.74 2.56 -3.40
C VAL A 51 14.26 3.96 -3.07
N CYS A 52 15.34 4.04 -2.30
CA CYS A 52 15.99 5.29 -1.92
C CYS A 52 16.48 6.08 -3.14
N LYS A 53 17.06 5.39 -4.15
CA LYS A 53 17.53 6.02 -5.38
C LYS A 53 16.39 6.67 -6.18
N ILE A 54 15.24 5.99 -6.30
CA ILE A 54 14.06 6.52 -7.01
C ILE A 54 13.46 7.70 -6.24
N MET A 55 13.25 7.56 -4.92
CA MET A 55 12.64 8.62 -4.09
C MET A 55 13.50 9.89 -4.00
N ASN A 56 14.82 9.77 -4.16
CA ASN A 56 15.77 10.88 -4.13
C ASN A 56 16.22 11.36 -5.51
N MET A 57 15.55 10.96 -6.59
CA MET A 57 15.84 11.49 -7.92
C MET A 57 15.55 13.00 -7.97
N PRO A 58 16.57 13.85 -8.24
CA PRO A 58 16.46 15.30 -8.05
C PRO A 58 15.70 16.01 -9.17
N SER A 59 15.56 15.38 -10.34
CA SER A 59 14.87 15.93 -11.51
C SER A 59 13.35 15.94 -11.39
N ASN A 60 12.79 15.29 -10.38
CA ASN A 60 11.37 15.01 -10.23
C ASN A 60 10.86 15.52 -8.89
N ASN A 61 9.57 15.87 -8.83
CA ASN A 61 8.92 16.08 -7.54
C ASN A 61 8.68 14.74 -6.82
N LYS A 62 8.41 14.79 -5.51
CA LYS A 62 8.28 13.58 -4.68
C LYS A 62 7.07 12.72 -5.04
N VAL A 63 5.98 13.32 -5.50
CA VAL A 63 4.77 12.59 -5.95
C VAL A 63 5.07 11.79 -7.22
N LEU A 64 5.81 12.40 -8.16
CA LEU A 64 6.26 11.72 -9.36
C LEU A 64 7.22 10.57 -9.02
N ASN A 65 8.18 10.79 -8.12
CA ASN A 65 9.07 9.72 -7.68
C ASN A 65 8.32 8.55 -7.04
N LEU A 66 7.28 8.84 -6.26
CA LEU A 66 6.41 7.81 -5.69
C LEU A 66 5.69 7.02 -6.78
N GLY A 67 5.09 7.69 -7.77
CA GLY A 67 4.47 7.01 -8.92
C GLY A 67 5.46 6.14 -9.72
N LEU A 68 6.70 6.61 -9.90
CA LEU A 68 7.76 5.82 -10.53
C LEU A 68 8.18 4.61 -9.69
N LEU A 69 8.20 4.74 -8.37
CA LEU A 69 8.49 3.65 -7.45
C LEU A 69 7.45 2.53 -7.56
N TYR A 70 6.17 2.90 -7.61
CA TYR A 70 5.07 1.96 -7.83
C TYR A 70 5.23 1.17 -9.13
N LEU A 71 5.57 1.85 -10.23
CA LEU A 71 5.82 1.21 -11.52
C LEU A 71 7.05 0.30 -11.47
N HIS A 72 8.11 0.71 -10.78
CA HIS A 72 9.34 -0.07 -10.64
C HIS A 72 9.12 -1.39 -9.89
N ILE A 73 8.30 -1.37 -8.85
CA ILE A 73 8.06 -2.52 -7.97
C ILE A 73 6.98 -3.47 -8.52
N GLY A 74 6.19 -3.01 -9.50
CA GLY A 74 5.14 -3.84 -10.11
C GLY A 74 3.88 -4.00 -9.25
N MET A 75 3.75 -3.21 -8.19
CA MET A 75 2.56 -3.15 -7.33
C MET A 75 1.52 -2.15 -7.88
N PHE A 76 1.42 -2.00 -9.19
CA PHE A 76 0.40 -1.13 -9.79
C PHE A 76 -0.79 -1.97 -10.25
N ASP A 77 -1.79 -2.13 -9.37
CA ASP A 77 -3.13 -2.58 -9.78
C ASP A 77 -4.06 -1.36 -9.85
N TYR A 78 -4.59 -1.09 -11.05
CA TYR A 78 -5.46 0.05 -11.36
C TYR A 78 -6.82 0.02 -10.63
N ASN A 79 -7.15 -1.09 -9.96
CA ASN A 79 -8.53 -1.39 -9.56
C ASN A 79 -8.78 -1.36 -8.04
N GLN A 80 -7.80 -1.01 -7.21
CA GLN A 80 -7.92 -1.10 -5.74
C GLN A 80 -7.45 0.19 -5.06
N HIS A 81 -8.20 1.28 -5.25
CA HIS A 81 -7.80 2.60 -4.74
C HIS A 81 -8.69 3.11 -3.60
N THR A 82 -9.79 2.42 -3.30
CA THR A 82 -10.67 2.78 -2.18
C THR A 82 -10.71 1.69 -1.12
N TYR A 83 -11.04 2.10 0.11
CA TYR A 83 -11.27 1.15 1.19
C TYR A 83 -12.37 0.13 0.84
N ARG A 84 -13.39 0.55 0.07
CA ARG A 84 -14.46 -0.34 -0.39
C ARG A 84 -13.94 -1.42 -1.34
N ASP A 85 -13.02 -1.08 -2.23
CA ASP A 85 -12.42 -2.04 -3.16
C ASP A 85 -11.63 -3.11 -2.41
N ALA A 86 -10.87 -2.72 -1.38
CA ALA A 86 -10.16 -3.66 -0.51
C ALA A 86 -11.12 -4.61 0.24
N VAL A 87 -12.23 -4.10 0.77
CA VAL A 87 -13.28 -4.94 1.38
C VAL A 87 -13.88 -5.91 0.36
N ASN A 88 -14.19 -5.45 -0.84
CA ASN A 88 -14.71 -6.30 -1.91
C ASN A 88 -13.67 -7.34 -2.37
N TYR A 89 -12.39 -6.98 -2.35
CA TYR A 89 -11.29 -7.90 -2.63
C TYR A 89 -11.28 -9.05 -1.62
N LEU A 90 -11.31 -8.74 -0.33
CA LEU A 90 -11.28 -9.74 0.75
C LEU A 90 -12.59 -10.54 0.90
N ASN A 91 -13.73 -10.01 0.45
CA ASN A 91 -15.03 -10.68 0.54
C ASN A 91 -15.21 -11.84 -0.47
N TYR A 92 -14.29 -12.00 -1.43
CA TYR A 92 -14.36 -13.12 -2.36
C TYR A 92 -13.94 -14.40 -1.66
N THR A 93 -14.83 -15.39 -1.63
CA THR A 93 -14.68 -16.61 -0.83
C THR A 93 -14.17 -17.81 -1.62
N SER A 94 -14.06 -17.71 -2.95
CA SER A 94 -13.47 -18.78 -3.76
C SER A 94 -11.99 -18.98 -3.42
N PHE A 95 -11.53 -20.21 -3.63
CA PHE A 95 -10.14 -20.63 -3.50
C PHE A 95 -9.47 -20.89 -4.86
N GLU A 96 -10.15 -20.57 -5.97
CA GLU A 96 -9.58 -20.71 -7.32
C GLU A 96 -8.37 -19.77 -7.53
N ASP A 97 -8.47 -18.55 -7.01
CA ASP A 97 -7.34 -17.62 -6.92
C ASP A 97 -6.62 -17.84 -5.58
N LEU A 98 -5.52 -18.60 -5.62
CA LEU A 98 -4.73 -18.94 -4.44
C LEU A 98 -4.10 -17.71 -3.78
N PHE A 99 -3.74 -16.67 -4.53
CA PHE A 99 -3.15 -15.46 -3.97
C PHE A 99 -4.19 -14.67 -3.18
N ARG A 100 -5.36 -14.46 -3.77
CA ARG A 100 -6.49 -13.79 -3.10
C ARG A 100 -6.99 -14.57 -1.87
N ALA A 101 -7.03 -15.90 -1.96
CA ALA A 101 -7.38 -16.76 -0.84
C ALA A 101 -6.32 -16.72 0.28
N ALA A 102 -5.04 -16.70 -0.06
CA ALA A 102 -3.95 -16.54 0.91
C ALA A 102 -4.03 -15.18 1.60
N MET A 103 -4.23 -14.09 0.85
CA MET A 103 -4.37 -12.74 1.41
C MET A 103 -5.56 -12.62 2.37
N ARG A 104 -6.73 -13.17 1.99
CA ARG A 104 -7.91 -13.22 2.87
C ARG A 104 -7.64 -14.01 4.15
N SER A 105 -6.97 -15.15 4.02
CA SER A 105 -6.65 -16.02 5.17
C SER A 105 -5.67 -15.34 6.12
N TRP A 106 -4.60 -14.75 5.56
CA TRP A 106 -3.62 -13.95 6.31
C TRP A 106 -4.31 -12.81 7.07
N PHE A 107 -5.17 -12.06 6.38
CA PHE A 107 -5.94 -10.97 6.98
C PHE A 107 -6.83 -11.45 8.15
N TRP A 108 -7.50 -12.60 7.99
CA TRP A 108 -8.32 -13.17 9.06
C TRP A 108 -7.47 -13.56 10.27
N GLN A 109 -6.31 -14.20 10.06
CA GLN A 109 -5.40 -14.63 11.13
C GLN A 109 -4.80 -13.45 11.91
N THR A 110 -4.38 -12.39 11.21
CA THR A 110 -3.85 -11.19 11.89
C THR A 110 -4.91 -10.49 12.72
N CYS A 111 -6.18 -10.54 12.30
CA CYS A 111 -7.30 -10.00 13.07
C CYS A 111 -7.67 -10.87 14.28
N ASN A 112 -7.85 -12.18 14.09
CA ASN A 112 -8.49 -13.04 15.09
C ASN A 112 -7.51 -13.80 16.00
N GLU A 113 -6.28 -14.04 15.53
CA GLU A 113 -5.33 -14.91 16.24
C GLU A 113 -4.08 -14.15 16.67
N PHE A 114 -3.42 -13.44 15.75
CA PHE A 114 -2.10 -12.84 16.02
C PHE A 114 -2.20 -11.46 16.67
N GLY A 115 -3.27 -10.70 16.38
CA GLY A 115 -3.37 -9.30 16.81
C GLY A 115 -2.25 -8.41 16.26
N PHE A 116 -1.72 -8.76 15.09
CA PHE A 116 -0.61 -8.06 14.46
C PHE A 116 -1.13 -7.06 13.43
N TYR A 117 -0.83 -5.77 13.62
CA TYR A 117 -1.30 -4.69 12.77
C TYR A 117 -0.17 -3.74 12.40
N ALA A 118 0.03 -3.51 11.10
CA ALA A 118 0.89 -2.43 10.62
C ALA A 118 0.24 -1.09 10.99
N THR A 119 0.92 -0.29 11.81
CA THR A 119 0.40 0.99 12.28
C THR A 119 1.51 2.00 12.45
N THR A 120 1.14 3.27 12.34
CA THR A 120 2.02 4.43 12.52
C THR A 120 1.65 5.26 13.75
N ASP A 121 0.81 4.71 14.63
CA ASP A 121 0.22 5.44 15.77
C ASP A 121 1.27 5.97 16.76
N SER A 122 2.47 5.38 16.77
CA SER A 122 3.59 5.88 17.58
C SER A 122 4.09 7.27 17.16
N GLY A 123 3.78 7.73 15.94
CA GLY A 123 4.23 9.00 15.38
C GLY A 123 5.72 9.05 15.03
N ASN A 124 6.49 8.02 15.36
CA ASN A 124 7.94 7.93 15.12
C ASN A 124 8.30 7.42 13.72
N SER A 125 7.31 7.15 12.87
CA SER A 125 7.54 6.76 11.49
C SER A 125 7.79 7.99 10.60
N PHE A 126 8.49 7.81 9.48
CA PHE A 126 8.63 8.88 8.48
C PHE A 126 7.30 9.26 7.81
N PHE A 127 6.26 8.44 8.01
CA PHE A 127 4.89 8.73 7.59
C PHE A 127 4.08 9.49 8.65
N GLY A 128 4.63 9.76 9.83
CA GLY A 128 3.89 10.38 10.95
C GLY A 128 2.87 9.40 11.54
N SER A 129 1.62 9.84 11.72
CA SER A 129 0.51 9.07 12.31
C SER A 129 -0.67 8.91 11.34
N LYS A 130 -0.40 8.40 10.13
CA LYS A 130 -1.40 8.35 9.03
C LYS A 130 -2.23 7.07 9.00
N ILE A 131 -1.72 5.99 9.58
CA ILE A 131 -2.44 4.75 9.84
C ILE A 131 -2.58 4.61 11.36
N PRO A 132 -3.67 5.09 11.97
CA PRO A 132 -3.93 4.89 13.39
C PRO A 132 -4.25 3.42 13.66
N LEU A 133 -3.99 2.94 14.88
CA LEU A 133 -4.28 1.55 15.24
C LEU A 133 -5.75 1.19 15.01
N LYS A 134 -6.67 2.11 15.31
CA LYS A 134 -8.11 1.92 15.10
C LYS A 134 -8.49 1.58 13.65
N PHE A 135 -7.79 2.14 12.67
CA PHE A 135 -8.03 1.80 11.26
C PHE A 135 -7.51 0.40 10.95
N ALA A 136 -6.30 0.09 11.41
CA ALA A 136 -5.67 -1.21 11.17
C ALA A 136 -6.38 -2.36 11.89
N SER A 137 -6.98 -2.09 13.05
CA SER A 137 -7.74 -3.05 13.85
C SER A 137 -9.25 -3.02 13.60
N PHE A 138 -9.74 -2.28 12.60
CA PHE A 138 -11.18 -2.01 12.41
C PHE A 138 -12.02 -3.27 12.13
N PHE A 139 -11.39 -4.37 11.73
CA PHE A 139 -12.08 -5.60 11.38
C PHE A 139 -12.24 -6.59 12.57
N ASN A 140 -11.98 -6.10 13.79
CA ASN A 140 -12.30 -6.79 15.06
C ASN A 140 -13.49 -6.16 15.79
#